data_AF-A0A1B6Y899-F1
#
_entry.id   AF-A0A1B6Y899-F1
#
_cell.length_a   1.000
_cell.length_b   1.000
_cell.length_c   1.000
_cell.angle_alpha   90.00
_cell.angle_beta   90.00
_cell.angle_gamma   90.00
#
_symmetry.space_group_name_H-M   'P 1'
#
loop_
_entity.id
_entity.type
_entity.pdbx_description
1 polymer ?
#
loop_
_entity_poly.entity_id
_entity_poly.type
_entity_poly.pdbx_seq_one_letter_code
_entity_poly.pdbx_strand_id
1 'polypeptide(L)'
;MKIAYLFILITPFLSCSAFENENNEIAYRWESNELVIENGTSETLYYAAFEQEVLAYIDWFPISTEENELLPNTVKRLKAEDIYEYEAGDTIVLYYWSGSEPPYEIFESVEIET
;
A
#
# COMPACT_ATOMS: atom_id res chain seq x y z
N MET A 1 38.85 -4.13 -43.75
CA MET A 1 37.93 -4.88 -42.85
C MET A 1 38.66 -5.13 -41.53
N LYS A 2 38.24 -4.51 -40.44
CA LYS A 2 38.62 -4.87 -39.06
C LYS A 2 37.57 -4.29 -38.10
N ILE A 3 36.62 -5.17 -37.76
CA ILE A 3 35.86 -5.34 -36.52
C ILE A 3 35.66 -4.06 -35.69
N ALA A 4 34.47 -3.47 -35.85
CA ALA A 4 33.93 -2.50 -34.89
C ALA A 4 33.55 -3.27 -33.61
N TYR A 5 34.18 -2.89 -32.49
CA TYR A 5 33.84 -3.40 -31.17
C TYR A 5 32.47 -2.87 -30.75
N LEU A 6 31.53 -3.79 -30.63
CA LEU A 6 30.20 -3.60 -30.09
C LEU A 6 30.32 -3.30 -28.58
N PHE A 7 30.26 -2.03 -28.20
CA PHE A 7 30.03 -1.65 -26.81
C PHE A 7 28.57 -1.97 -26.48
N ILE A 8 28.36 -3.14 -25.86
CA ILE A 8 27.09 -3.49 -25.21
C ILE A 8 26.98 -2.59 -23.99
N LEU A 9 26.21 -1.51 -24.14
CA LEU A 9 25.83 -0.61 -23.07
C LEU A 9 24.78 -1.35 -22.24
N ILE A 10 25.22 -1.99 -21.17
CA ILE A 10 24.33 -2.54 -20.15
C ILE A 10 23.78 -1.32 -19.39
N THR A 11 22.68 -0.75 -19.88
CA THR A 11 21.87 0.16 -19.08
C THR A 11 21.19 -0.70 -18.01
N PRO A 12 21.52 -0.56 -16.72
CA PRO A 12 20.70 -1.17 -15.69
C PRO A 12 19.33 -0.49 -15.77
N PHE A 13 18.32 -1.26 -16.19
CA PHE A 13 16.92 -0.94 -15.96
C PHE A 13 16.72 -0.94 -14.44
N LEU A 14 17.03 0.19 -13.80
CA LEU A 14 16.41 0.58 -12.54
C LEU A 14 14.99 1.03 -12.89
N SER A 15 14.13 0.06 -13.23
CA SER A 15 12.69 0.26 -13.12
C SER A 15 12.34 0.26 -11.64
N CYS A 16 12.73 1.34 -10.96
CA CYS A 16 12.05 1.73 -9.73
C CYS A 16 10.73 2.32 -10.23
N SER A 17 9.68 1.51 -10.30
CA SER A 17 8.32 2.01 -10.55
C SER A 17 7.89 2.76 -9.30
N ALA A 18 8.39 3.98 -9.12
CA ALA A 18 7.73 4.96 -8.29
C ALA A 18 6.43 5.29 -9.03
N PHE A 19 5.32 4.80 -8.51
CA PHE A 19 4.00 5.19 -8.98
C PHE A 19 3.88 6.69 -8.70
N GLU A 20 3.88 7.52 -9.74
CA GLU A 20 3.53 8.93 -9.56
C GLU A 20 2.05 8.97 -9.23
N ASN A 21 1.72 9.37 -8.00
CA ASN A 21 0.37 9.60 -7.54
C ASN A 21 -0.15 10.92 -8.14
N GLU A 22 -0.34 10.94 -9.47
CA GLU A 22 -0.70 12.14 -10.24
C GLU A 22 -2.14 12.63 -9.95
N ASN A 23 -2.97 11.81 -9.28
CA ASN A 23 -4.39 12.06 -9.09
C ASN A 23 -4.81 12.54 -7.69
N ASN A 24 -3.87 12.81 -6.77
CA ASN A 24 -4.19 13.00 -5.34
C ASN A 24 -5.02 11.83 -4.79
N GLU A 25 -4.59 10.60 -5.02
CA GLU A 25 -5.29 9.38 -4.59
C GLU A 25 -4.51 8.65 -3.48
N ILE A 26 -5.05 7.56 -2.95
CA ILE A 26 -4.27 6.58 -2.18
C ILE A 26 -3.62 5.63 -3.18
N ALA A 27 -2.30 5.43 -3.05
CA ALA A 27 -1.57 4.41 -3.79
C ALA A 27 -1.00 3.36 -2.84
N TYR A 28 -0.92 2.11 -3.27
CA TYR A 28 -0.40 1.02 -2.45
C TYR A 28 0.35 0.00 -3.30
N ARG A 29 1.29 -0.73 -2.68
CA ARG A 29 2.05 -1.81 -3.32
C ARG A 29 2.74 -2.71 -2.29
N TRP A 30 3.06 -3.93 -2.73
CA TRP A 30 3.88 -4.86 -1.96
C TRP A 30 5.37 -4.71 -2.34
N GLU A 31 6.24 -4.45 -1.37
CA GLU A 31 7.69 -4.36 -1.56
C GLU A 31 8.43 -5.11 -0.45
N SER A 32 9.23 -6.12 -0.80
CA SER A 32 10.18 -6.75 0.14
C SER A 32 9.57 -7.15 1.50
N ASN A 33 8.36 -7.73 1.49
CA ASN A 33 7.62 -8.13 2.69
C ASN A 33 7.03 -6.96 3.51
N GLU A 34 6.82 -5.82 2.86
CA GLU A 34 6.11 -4.66 3.40
C GLU A 34 4.97 -4.25 2.47
N LEU A 35 3.83 -3.89 3.05
CA LEU A 35 2.81 -3.10 2.39
C LEU A 35 3.21 -1.63 2.47
N VAL A 36 3.45 -1.02 1.31
CA VAL A 36 3.75 0.40 1.18
C VAL A 36 2.47 1.13 0.80
N ILE A 37 2.05 2.08 1.62
CA ILE A 37 0.84 2.89 1.43
C ILE A 37 1.26 4.34 1.30
N GLU A 38 0.82 5.02 0.25
CA GLU A 38 1.12 6.41 -0.04
C GLU A 38 -0.16 7.23 -0.11
N ASN A 39 -0.26 8.24 0.74
CA ASN A 39 -1.34 9.22 0.72
C ASN A 39 -0.90 10.43 -0.10
N GLY A 40 -1.34 10.50 -1.36
CA GLY A 40 -1.12 11.67 -2.22
C GLY A 40 -2.15 12.79 -2.00
N THR A 41 -3.09 12.62 -1.06
CA THR A 41 -4.13 13.61 -0.79
C THR A 41 -3.61 14.75 0.11
N SER A 42 -4.39 15.83 0.21
CA SER A 42 -4.16 16.91 1.18
C SER A 42 -4.78 16.64 2.57
N GLU A 43 -5.44 15.50 2.75
CA GLU A 43 -6.18 15.15 3.96
C GLU A 43 -5.46 14.06 4.74
N THR A 44 -5.59 14.09 6.08
CA THR A 44 -5.19 12.94 6.90
C THR A 44 -6.19 11.82 6.67
N LEU A 45 -5.67 10.65 6.35
CA LEU A 45 -6.43 9.42 6.22
C LEU A 45 -6.05 8.46 7.33
N TYR A 46 -6.89 7.48 7.56
CA TYR A 46 -6.64 6.34 8.44
C TYR A 46 -6.74 5.07 7.62
N TYR A 47 -6.06 4.01 8.06
CA TYR A 47 -6.06 2.75 7.34
C TYR A 47 -6.29 1.53 8.25
N ALA A 48 -6.69 0.43 7.63
CA ALA A 48 -6.64 -0.90 8.21
C ALA A 48 -6.31 -1.91 7.10
N ALA A 49 -5.46 -2.89 7.39
CA ALA A 49 -5.08 -3.94 6.45
C ALA A 49 -5.33 -5.29 7.09
N PHE A 50 -5.99 -6.18 6.35
CA PHE A 50 -6.32 -7.53 6.79
C PHE A 50 -5.97 -8.54 5.71
N GLU A 51 -5.64 -9.75 6.13
CA GLU A 51 -5.74 -10.91 5.26
C GLU A 51 -7.21 -11.12 4.85
N GLN A 52 -7.46 -11.51 3.60
CA GLN A 52 -8.80 -11.58 3.02
C GLN A 52 -9.71 -12.64 3.68
N GLU A 53 -9.21 -13.84 3.97
CA GLU A 53 -9.99 -14.91 4.60
C GLU A 53 -10.41 -14.56 6.03
N VAL A 54 -9.59 -13.82 6.78
CA VAL A 54 -9.91 -13.30 8.11
C VAL A 54 -11.18 -12.47 8.10
N LEU A 55 -11.45 -11.70 7.03
CA LEU A 55 -12.63 -10.83 6.93
C LEU A 55 -13.96 -11.58 7.07
N ALA A 56 -13.99 -12.90 6.79
CA ALA A 56 -15.18 -13.70 6.97
C ALA A 56 -15.51 -14.03 8.43
N TYR A 57 -14.56 -13.82 9.35
CA TYR A 57 -14.65 -14.29 10.74
C TYR A 57 -14.42 -13.21 11.80
N ILE A 58 -13.94 -12.02 11.41
CA ILE A 58 -13.74 -10.90 12.34
C ILE A 58 -14.93 -9.94 12.34
N ASP A 59 -15.24 -9.42 13.53
CA ASP A 59 -16.09 -8.25 13.70
C ASP A 59 -15.17 -7.06 13.97
N TRP A 60 -15.06 -6.14 13.00
CA TRP A 60 -14.16 -5.00 13.06
C TRP A 60 -14.88 -3.69 12.76
N PHE A 61 -14.34 -2.60 13.31
CA PHE A 61 -14.86 -1.25 13.09
C PHE A 61 -13.70 -0.30 12.81
N PRO A 62 -13.89 0.70 11.92
CA PRO A 62 -12.87 1.71 11.65
C PRO A 62 -12.65 2.57 12.89
N ILE A 63 -11.43 2.55 13.43
CA ILE A 63 -11.03 3.37 14.58
C ILE A 63 -9.83 4.22 14.16
N SER A 64 -9.99 5.53 14.24
CA SER A 64 -8.93 6.49 13.92
C SER A 64 -7.99 6.65 15.12
N THR A 65 -6.73 6.23 15.00
CA THR A 65 -5.69 6.34 16.02
C THR A 65 -4.39 6.92 15.43
N GLU A 66 -3.43 7.28 16.28
CA GLU A 66 -2.10 7.71 15.81
C GLU A 66 -1.33 6.57 15.12
N GLU A 67 -1.62 5.31 15.47
CA GLU A 67 -0.90 4.15 14.93
C GLU A 67 -1.24 3.92 13.45
N ASN A 68 -2.53 4.08 13.10
CA ASN A 68 -3.03 3.92 11.75
C ASN A 68 -3.29 5.23 11.01
N GLU A 69 -2.71 6.33 11.50
CA GLU A 69 -2.72 7.61 10.81
C GLU A 69 -1.80 7.59 9.58
N LEU A 70 -2.29 8.16 8.49
CA LEU A 70 -1.59 8.36 7.24
C LEU A 70 -1.66 9.84 6.85
N LEU A 71 -0.61 10.57 7.19
CA LEU A 71 -0.53 12.02 7.00
C LEU A 71 -0.55 12.41 5.51
N PRO A 72 -1.01 13.63 5.16
CA PRO A 72 -1.02 14.13 3.79
C PRO A 72 0.37 14.06 3.14
N ASN A 73 0.44 13.60 1.89
CA ASN A 73 1.67 13.51 1.10
C ASN A 73 2.78 12.69 1.78
N THR A 74 2.41 11.62 2.49
CA THR A 74 3.36 10.74 3.18
C THR A 74 3.24 9.29 2.74
N VAL A 75 4.30 8.52 3.06
CA VAL A 75 4.39 7.08 2.83
C VAL A 75 4.47 6.37 4.16
N LYS A 76 3.60 5.38 4.37
CA LYS A 76 3.63 4.43 5.48
C LYS A 76 4.09 3.08 4.97
N ARG A 77 4.89 2.39 5.77
CA ARG A 77 5.33 1.02 5.53
C ARG A 77 4.83 0.16 6.68
N LEU A 78 4.05 -0.86 6.34
CA LEU A 78 3.55 -1.86 7.27
C LEU A 78 4.27 -3.15 6.96
N LYS A 79 4.89 -3.78 7.94
CA LYS A 79 5.51 -5.08 7.70
C LYS A 79 4.43 -6.14 7.60
N ALA A 80 4.69 -7.16 6.79
CA ALA A 80 3.86 -8.37 6.72
C ALA A 80 3.51 -8.94 8.11
N GLU A 81 4.47 -8.99 9.03
CA GLU A 81 4.29 -9.54 10.38
C GLU A 81 3.32 -8.72 11.26
N ASP A 82 3.06 -7.47 10.88
CA ASP A 82 2.12 -6.59 11.58
C ASP A 82 0.69 -6.71 11.01
N ILE A 83 0.50 -7.43 9.89
CA ILE A 83 -0.82 -7.72 9.32
C ILE A 83 -1.36 -8.99 9.97
N TYR A 84 -2.54 -8.88 10.58
CA TYR A 84 -3.13 -9.96 11.36
C TYR A 84 -3.38 -11.22 10.50
N GLU A 85 -2.84 -12.36 10.95
CA GLU A 85 -2.91 -13.70 10.31
C GLU A 85 -2.34 -13.78 8.88
N TYR A 86 -1.52 -12.82 8.45
CA TYR A 86 -0.91 -12.87 7.13
C TYR A 86 0.11 -14.02 6.99
N GLU A 87 -0.03 -14.80 5.91
CA GLU A 87 0.97 -15.73 5.39
C GLU A 87 1.42 -15.35 3.96
N ALA A 88 2.60 -15.83 3.55
CA ALA A 88 3.16 -15.48 2.25
C ALA A 88 2.34 -16.04 1.09
N GLY A 89 1.86 -15.15 0.20
CA GLY A 89 0.99 -15.49 -0.92
C GLY A 89 -0.49 -15.19 -0.66
N ASP A 90 -0.83 -14.72 0.54
CA ASP A 90 -2.18 -14.32 0.86
C ASP A 90 -2.55 -13.00 0.21
N THR A 91 -3.86 -12.83 -0.01
CA THR A 91 -4.41 -11.57 -0.47
C THR A 91 -4.63 -10.63 0.71
N ILE A 92 -4.14 -9.39 0.58
CA ILE A 92 -4.36 -8.33 1.58
C ILE A 92 -5.47 -7.40 1.09
N VAL A 93 -6.42 -7.10 1.98
CA VAL A 93 -7.45 -6.08 1.75
C VAL A 93 -7.08 -4.83 2.55
N LEU A 94 -6.89 -3.72 1.84
CA LEU A 94 -6.64 -2.41 2.43
C LEU A 94 -7.94 -1.60 2.47
N TYR A 95 -8.31 -1.14 3.66
CA TYR A 95 -9.35 -0.14 3.89
C TYR A 95 -8.70 1.19 4.25
N TYR A 96 -9.30 2.29 3.80
CA TYR A 96 -8.93 3.64 4.22
C TYR A 96 -10.15 4.53 4.41
N TRP A 97 -10.05 5.53 5.28
CA TRP A 97 -11.13 6.50 5.52
C TRP A 97 -10.60 7.85 5.98
N SER A 98 -11.41 8.90 5.78
CA SER A 98 -11.16 10.23 6.34
C SER A 98 -12.04 10.47 7.58
N GLY A 99 -11.57 11.36 8.46
CA GLY A 99 -12.30 11.74 9.68
C GLY A 99 -11.84 11.01 10.95
N SER A 100 -11.97 11.70 12.09
CA SER A 100 -11.57 11.20 13.41
C SER A 100 -12.68 10.47 14.17
N GLU A 101 -13.91 10.50 13.65
CA GLU A 101 -15.04 9.71 14.15
C GLU A 101 -15.21 8.48 13.25
N PRO A 102 -15.61 7.30 13.79
CA PRO A 102 -15.84 6.12 12.98
C PRO A 102 -16.81 6.48 11.84
N PRO A 103 -16.40 6.35 10.57
CA PRO A 103 -17.25 6.76 9.47
C PRO A 103 -18.52 5.91 9.46
N TYR A 104 -19.68 6.56 9.41
CA TYR A 104 -20.95 5.90 9.09
C TYR A 104 -21.00 5.43 7.61
N GLU A 105 -20.04 5.87 6.79
CA GLU A 105 -19.90 5.50 5.39
C GLU A 105 -18.51 4.88 5.14
N ILE A 106 -18.47 3.56 5.01
CA ILE A 106 -17.27 2.83 4.57
C ILE A 106 -17.00 3.23 3.12
N PHE A 107 -15.82 3.76 2.81
CA PHE A 107 -15.42 4.04 1.45
C PHE A 107 -14.22 3.18 1.06
N GLU A 108 -14.41 2.44 -0.03
CA GLU A 108 -13.41 1.81 -0.89
C GLU A 108 -12.47 0.79 -0.21
N SER A 109 -12.62 -0.48 -0.60
CA SER A 109 -11.67 -1.55 -0.30
C SER A 109 -10.91 -1.88 -1.56
N VAL A 110 -9.61 -2.13 -1.45
CA VAL A 110 -8.86 -2.67 -2.57
C VAL A 110 -8.12 -3.94 -2.20
N GLU A 111 -8.17 -4.89 -3.13
CA GLU A 111 -7.51 -6.18 -3.08
C GLU A 111 -6.06 -6.04 -3.59
N ILE A 112 -5.11 -6.53 -2.80
CA ILE A 112 -3.68 -6.50 -3.11
C ILE A 112 -3.18 -7.96 -3.12
N GLU A 113 -2.84 -8.46 -4.29
CA GLU A 113 -2.16 -9.76 -4.46
C GLU A 113 -0.66 -9.59 -4.17
N THR A 114 -0.10 -10.43 -3.27
CA THR A 114 1.34 -10.38 -2.88
C THR A 114 2.28 -11.15 -3.78
#